data_AF-A0A5C6N4H4-F1
#
_entry.id   AF-A0A5C6N4H4-F1
#
_cell.length_a   1.000
_cell.length_b   1.000
_cell.length_c   1.000
_cell.angle_alpha   90.00
_cell.angle_beta   90.00
_cell.angle_gamma   90.00
#
_symmetry.space_group_name_H-M   'P 1'
#
loop_
_entity.id
_entity.type
_entity.pdbx_description
1 polymer ?
#
loop_
_entity_poly.entity_id
_entity_poly.type
_entity_poly.pdbx_seq_one_letter_code
_entity_poly.pdbx_strand_id
1 'polypeptide(L)'
;MLEGQVSCFAWRKIFKVTIENQGSDMEQTEVVKPESLDDLIKILHTIFESDSINVEEVQNIMESYESNPQDWMKYAKFDQYRYTRNLVDEGNGKFNLMILCWGEGHGSSIHDHSDSHCFLKMLQGQLKETLFDWPEKKTHGDMVQKSQRVLQENKVAYINDSIGLHRMENVSHTECAASLHLYSPPFQSCQTFDQRTGHKNTVKMTFWSKYGQRTPFESTISQENN
;
A
#
# COMPACT_ATOMS: atom_id res chain seq x y z
N MET A 1 6.44 45.29 -4.76
CA MET A 1 6.76 43.86 -4.94
C MET A 1 6.93 43.30 -3.54
N LEU A 2 5.90 42.60 -3.05
CA LEU A 2 5.79 42.12 -1.68
C LEU A 2 6.03 40.61 -1.67
N GLU A 3 6.87 40.19 -0.73
CA GLU A 3 7.19 38.81 -0.36
C GLU A 3 5.96 38.06 0.15
N GLY A 4 5.98 36.73 0.01
CA GLY A 4 4.94 35.85 0.53
C GLY A 4 5.37 34.39 0.54
N GLN A 5 6.34 34.04 1.40
CA GLN A 5 6.53 32.67 1.86
C GLN A 5 5.49 32.41 2.97
N VAL A 6 4.67 31.38 2.84
CA VAL A 6 3.77 30.94 3.91
C VAL A 6 4.23 29.57 4.38
N SER A 7 4.95 29.58 5.50
CA SER A 7 5.25 28.43 6.34
C SER A 7 4.01 28.06 7.15
N CYS A 8 3.67 26.78 7.23
CA CYS A 8 2.62 26.28 8.12
C CYS A 8 3.15 25.06 8.89
N PHE A 9 3.83 25.32 10.01
CA PHE A 9 4.09 24.31 11.03
C PHE A 9 3.48 24.81 12.34
N ALA A 10 2.44 24.15 12.82
CA ALA A 10 1.82 24.43 14.12
C ALA A 10 1.83 23.17 14.99
N TRP A 11 2.52 23.27 16.12
CA TRP A 11 2.70 22.26 17.15
C TRP A 11 1.40 22.02 17.94
N ARG A 12 1.12 20.77 18.34
CA ARG A 12 0.15 20.47 19.40
C ARG A 12 0.71 19.49 20.44
N LYS A 13 0.37 19.80 21.69
CA LYS A 13 0.82 19.19 22.94
C LYS A 13 0.33 17.75 23.12
N ILE A 14 1.21 16.92 23.68
CA ILE A 14 0.98 15.53 24.09
C ILE A 14 0.19 15.50 25.41
N PHE A 15 -0.89 14.71 25.46
CA PHE A 15 -1.51 14.23 26.70
C PHE A 15 -0.95 12.83 27.00
N LYS A 16 -0.38 12.65 28.20
CA LYS A 16 -0.03 11.33 28.74
C LYS A 16 -1.27 10.76 29.43
N VAL A 17 -1.75 9.61 28.97
CA VAL A 17 -2.67 8.75 29.73
C VAL A 17 -1.89 7.49 30.11
N THR A 18 -1.75 7.26 31.41
CA THR A 18 -1.17 6.02 31.96
C THR A 18 -2.32 5.04 32.17
N ILE A 19 -2.22 3.85 31.59
CA ILE A 19 -3.09 2.71 31.91
C ILE A 19 -2.21 1.61 32.50
N GLU A 20 -2.55 1.18 33.71
CA GLU A 20 -1.95 0.03 34.40
C GLU A 20 -2.38 -1.27 33.72
N ASN A 21 -1.45 -2.20 33.52
CA ASN A 21 -1.73 -3.52 32.95
C ASN A 21 -1.45 -4.62 33.99
N GLN A 22 -2.43 -5.51 34.19
CA GLN A 22 -2.27 -6.82 34.83
C GLN A 22 -2.04 -7.90 33.77
N GLY A 23 -1.16 -8.85 34.08
CA GLY A 23 -0.38 -9.60 33.10
C GLY A 23 -1.02 -10.81 32.42
N SER A 24 -0.30 -11.26 31.39
CA SER A 24 -0.17 -12.66 30.95
C SER A 24 1.06 -12.72 30.03
N ASP A 25 1.99 -13.63 30.32
CA ASP A 25 3.28 -13.80 29.60
C ASP A 25 3.04 -14.25 28.15
N MET A 26 3.18 -13.30 27.21
CA MET A 26 3.69 -13.59 25.87
C MET A 26 5.05 -12.91 25.78
N GLU A 27 6.03 -13.64 25.26
CA GLU A 27 7.35 -13.11 24.93
C GLU A 27 7.18 -12.03 23.85
N GLN A 28 6.91 -10.80 24.29
CA GLN A 28 6.90 -9.63 23.44
C GLN A 28 8.35 -9.35 23.07
N THR A 29 8.78 -9.82 21.90
CA THR A 29 9.92 -9.22 21.22
C THR A 29 9.68 -7.71 21.19
N GLU A 30 10.50 -6.94 21.91
CA GLU A 30 10.46 -5.48 21.84
C GLU A 30 10.65 -5.07 20.38
N VAL A 31 9.54 -4.73 19.72
CA VAL A 31 9.56 -4.27 18.33
C VAL A 31 10.19 -2.89 18.35
N VAL A 32 11.47 -2.82 17.98
CA VAL A 32 12.19 -1.55 17.85
C VAL A 32 11.47 -0.71 16.79
N LYS A 33 10.91 0.43 17.20
CA LYS A 33 10.24 1.37 16.31
C LYS A 33 11.23 1.84 15.24
N PRO A 34 10.94 1.73 13.94
CA PRO A 34 11.81 2.22 12.89
C PRO A 34 11.80 3.75 12.87
N GLU A 35 12.98 4.36 12.91
CA GLU A 35 13.14 5.82 12.89
C GLU A 35 13.16 6.39 11.46
N SER A 36 13.34 5.54 10.46
CA SER A 36 13.38 5.88 9.04
C SER A 36 12.83 4.76 8.16
N LEU A 37 12.51 5.05 6.89
CA LEU A 37 12.16 4.00 5.91
C LEU A 37 13.28 2.97 5.74
N ASP A 38 14.55 3.39 5.80
CA ASP A 38 15.69 2.47 5.67
C ASP A 38 15.77 1.52 6.87
N ASP A 39 15.42 1.97 8.08
CA ASP A 39 15.34 1.09 9.25
C ASP A 39 14.14 0.15 9.18
N LEU A 40 12.99 0.62 8.70
CA LEU A 40 11.84 -0.25 8.42
C LEU A 40 12.23 -1.35 7.42
N ILE A 41 12.94 -1.00 6.34
CA ILE A 41 13.41 -1.99 5.34
C ILE A 41 14.31 -3.04 6.01
N LYS A 42 15.29 -2.64 6.82
CA LYS A 42 16.17 -3.59 7.53
C LYS A 42 15.39 -4.55 8.43
N ILE A 43 14.41 -4.04 9.19
CA ILE A 43 13.59 -4.87 10.07
C ILE A 43 12.73 -5.84 9.26
N LEU A 44 12.13 -5.38 8.14
CA LEU A 44 11.38 -6.25 7.24
C LEU A 44 12.28 -7.36 6.66
N HIS A 45 13.51 -7.06 6.26
CA HIS A 45 14.46 -8.10 5.82
C HIS A 45 14.63 -9.18 6.89
N THR A 46 14.83 -8.81 8.16
CA THR A 46 14.94 -9.76 9.27
C THR A 46 13.67 -10.59 9.48
N ILE A 47 12.49 -9.96 9.49
CA ILE A 47 11.20 -10.67 9.66
C ILE A 47 11.00 -11.71 8.55
N PHE A 48 11.30 -11.31 7.31
CA PHE A 48 11.19 -12.18 6.15
C PHE A 48 12.38 -13.13 5.96
N GLU A 49 13.34 -13.24 6.89
CA GLU A 49 14.30 -14.36 6.88
C GLU A 49 13.60 -15.69 7.17
N SER A 50 12.57 -15.66 8.01
CA SER A 50 11.70 -16.80 8.30
C SER A 50 10.90 -17.24 7.07
N ASP A 51 10.54 -18.53 7.02
CA ASP A 51 9.65 -19.07 5.98
C ASP A 51 8.16 -18.94 6.35
N SER A 52 7.86 -18.63 7.63
CA SER A 52 6.50 -18.35 8.10
C SER A 52 6.32 -16.87 8.33
N ILE A 53 5.25 -16.29 7.77
CA ILE A 53 4.94 -14.87 7.90
C ILE A 53 3.95 -14.67 9.05
N ASN A 54 4.38 -13.96 10.10
CA ASN A 54 3.46 -13.45 11.12
C ASN A 54 2.84 -12.13 10.62
N VAL A 55 1.59 -12.19 10.18
CA VAL A 55 0.87 -11.04 9.61
C VAL A 55 0.76 -9.89 10.61
N GLU A 56 0.49 -10.19 11.88
CA GLU A 56 0.32 -9.16 12.91
C GLU A 56 1.64 -8.43 13.20
N GLU A 57 2.75 -9.16 13.25
CA GLU A 57 4.08 -8.58 13.42
C GLU A 57 4.43 -7.60 12.30
N VAL A 58 4.21 -8.02 11.04
CA VAL A 58 4.48 -7.16 9.86
C VAL A 58 3.55 -5.93 9.85
N GLN A 59 2.26 -6.10 10.19
CA GLN A 59 1.34 -4.97 10.30
C GLN A 59 1.79 -3.99 11.38
N ASN A 60 2.16 -4.48 12.56
CA ASN A 60 2.57 -3.66 13.69
C ASN A 60 3.86 -2.88 13.39
N ILE A 61 4.88 -3.52 12.81
CA ILE A 61 6.12 -2.80 12.46
C ILE A 61 5.87 -1.75 11.38
N MET A 62 5.08 -2.08 10.34
CA MET A 62 4.72 -1.11 9.30
C MET A 62 3.90 0.04 9.87
N GLU A 63 2.95 -0.20 10.77
CA GLU A 63 2.14 0.86 11.40
C GLU A 63 3.01 1.74 12.30
N SER A 64 3.98 1.15 13.02
CA SER A 64 4.88 1.87 13.92
C SER A 64 5.83 2.86 13.22
N TYR A 65 6.16 2.66 11.94
CA TYR A 65 6.90 3.66 11.17
C TYR A 65 6.07 4.94 11.02
N GLU A 66 6.57 6.09 11.49
CA GLU A 66 5.93 7.37 11.21
C GLU A 66 6.38 7.87 9.85
N SER A 67 5.44 8.08 8.93
CA SER A 67 5.74 8.59 7.58
C SER A 67 6.51 9.90 7.65
N ASN A 68 7.68 9.91 7.02
CA ASN A 68 8.49 11.11 6.85
C ASN A 68 8.78 11.31 5.35
N PRO A 69 8.25 12.37 4.71
CA PRO A 69 8.50 12.64 3.29
C PRO A 69 9.98 12.64 2.88
N GLN A 70 10.90 13.03 3.76
CA GLN A 70 12.33 13.03 3.46
C GLN A 70 12.88 11.62 3.16
N ASP A 71 12.28 10.58 3.75
CA ASP A 71 12.72 9.21 3.56
C ASP A 71 12.33 8.65 2.19
N TRP A 72 11.14 9.06 1.71
CA TRP A 72 10.48 8.37 0.60
C TRP A 72 10.21 9.22 -0.65
N MET A 73 10.36 10.54 -0.58
CA MET A 73 10.10 11.46 -1.71
C MET A 73 10.91 11.10 -2.97
N LYS A 74 12.12 10.53 -2.80
CA LYS A 74 12.95 10.08 -3.92
C LYS A 74 12.25 9.01 -4.79
N TYR A 75 11.34 8.22 -4.22
CA TYR A 75 10.54 7.20 -4.90
C TYR A 75 9.17 7.70 -5.39
N ALA A 76 8.70 8.85 -4.90
CA ALA A 76 7.37 9.38 -5.19
C ALA A 76 7.29 9.99 -6.59
N LYS A 77 7.17 9.16 -7.63
CA LYS A 77 7.11 9.57 -9.04
C LYS A 77 5.68 9.47 -9.55
N PHE A 78 4.96 10.58 -9.57
CA PHE A 78 3.59 10.63 -10.09
C PHE A 78 3.52 10.57 -11.62
N ASP A 79 2.37 10.15 -12.13
CA ASP A 79 1.94 10.31 -13.52
C ASP A 79 0.61 11.10 -13.53
N GLN A 80 0.32 11.80 -14.62
CA GLN A 80 -0.87 12.64 -14.70
C GLN A 80 -2.17 11.82 -14.80
N TYR A 81 -2.13 10.66 -15.45
CA TYR A 81 -3.34 9.96 -15.90
C TYR A 81 -3.66 8.71 -15.09
N ARG A 82 -2.66 8.13 -14.41
CA ARG A 82 -2.84 6.91 -13.62
C ARG A 82 -1.94 6.90 -12.40
N TYR A 83 -2.29 6.07 -11.42
CA TYR A 83 -1.41 5.81 -10.30
C TYR A 83 -0.15 5.08 -10.79
N THR A 84 0.97 5.28 -10.11
CA THR A 84 2.25 4.67 -10.48
C THR A 84 2.73 3.72 -9.40
N ARG A 85 3.49 2.69 -9.80
CA ARG A 85 4.14 1.72 -8.90
C ARG A 85 5.65 1.94 -8.92
N ASN A 86 6.23 2.32 -7.79
CA ASN A 86 7.63 2.71 -7.67
C ASN A 86 8.35 1.75 -6.73
N LEU A 87 9.15 0.84 -7.28
CA LEU A 87 9.85 -0.16 -6.49
C LEU A 87 10.90 0.50 -5.59
N VAL A 88 10.81 0.19 -4.30
CA VAL A 88 11.71 0.67 -3.24
C VAL A 88 12.77 -0.37 -2.96
N ASP A 89 12.36 -1.63 -2.75
CA ASP A 89 13.24 -2.74 -2.37
C ASP A 89 12.69 -4.06 -2.92
N GLU A 90 13.57 -4.95 -3.41
CA GLU A 90 13.21 -6.29 -3.93
C GLU A 90 13.29 -7.38 -2.84
N GLY A 91 13.46 -6.96 -1.58
CA GLY A 91 13.61 -7.84 -0.44
C GLY A 91 14.81 -8.76 -0.56
N ASN A 92 14.71 -9.89 0.13
CA ASN A 92 15.63 -11.02 0.05
C ASN A 92 15.09 -12.11 -0.92
N GLY A 93 14.31 -11.70 -1.92
CA GLY A 93 13.56 -12.59 -2.82
C GLY A 93 12.22 -13.08 -2.27
N LYS A 94 11.89 -12.77 -1.01
CA LYS A 94 10.63 -13.19 -0.37
C LYS A 94 9.57 -12.10 -0.33
N PHE A 95 9.90 -10.83 -0.57
CA PHE A 95 8.92 -9.76 -0.66
C PHE A 95 9.35 -8.67 -1.64
N ASN A 96 8.39 -7.90 -2.14
CA ASN A 96 8.62 -6.64 -2.84
C ASN A 96 8.05 -5.49 -2.01
N LEU A 97 8.83 -4.43 -1.81
CA LEU A 97 8.39 -3.19 -1.19
C LEU A 97 8.34 -2.09 -2.25
N MET A 98 7.19 -1.40 -2.36
CA MET A 98 7.01 -0.36 -3.37
C MET A 98 6.10 0.75 -2.88
N ILE A 99 6.30 1.96 -3.40
CA ILE A 99 5.43 3.10 -3.17
C ILE A 99 4.50 3.28 -4.36
N LEU A 100 3.20 3.33 -4.07
CA LEU A 100 2.20 3.72 -5.03
C LEU A 100 1.88 5.21 -4.86
N CYS A 101 1.88 5.93 -5.97
CA CYS A 101 1.56 7.35 -6.01
C CYS A 101 0.23 7.54 -6.73
N TRP A 102 -0.71 8.20 -6.07
CA TRP A 102 -2.09 8.37 -6.52
C TRP A 102 -2.35 9.86 -6.74
N GLY A 103 -2.49 10.27 -7.98
CA GLY A 103 -2.97 11.60 -8.32
C GLY A 103 -4.42 11.80 -7.89
N GLU A 104 -4.94 13.00 -8.12
CA GLU A 104 -6.33 13.37 -7.83
C GLU A 104 -7.30 12.48 -8.61
N GLY A 105 -8.27 11.87 -7.92
CA GLY A 105 -9.26 10.99 -8.52
C GLY A 105 -8.73 9.65 -9.05
N HIS A 106 -7.44 9.34 -8.87
CA HIS A 106 -6.87 8.09 -9.35
C HIS A 106 -7.40 6.89 -8.57
N GLY A 107 -7.61 5.77 -9.24
CA GLY A 107 -8.02 4.52 -8.62
C GLY A 107 -7.50 3.29 -9.35
N SER A 108 -7.49 2.17 -8.66
CA SER A 108 -7.19 0.87 -9.25
C SER A 108 -8.45 0.23 -9.84
N SER A 109 -8.26 -0.77 -10.70
CA SER A 109 -9.33 -1.76 -10.95
C SER A 109 -9.61 -2.58 -9.68
N ILE A 110 -10.71 -3.34 -9.69
CA ILE A 110 -10.89 -4.42 -8.70
C ILE A 110 -9.86 -5.51 -9.03
N HIS A 111 -9.08 -5.97 -8.06
CA HIS A 111 -7.99 -6.92 -8.33
C HIS A 111 -7.74 -7.90 -7.18
N ASP A 112 -7.07 -9.00 -7.53
CA ASP A 112 -6.50 -9.99 -6.61
C ASP A 112 -5.02 -9.73 -6.30
N HIS A 113 -4.43 -10.61 -5.49
CA HIS A 113 -3.05 -10.54 -5.03
C HIS A 113 -2.23 -11.80 -5.38
N SER A 114 -2.75 -12.68 -6.23
CA SER A 114 -2.05 -13.86 -6.75
C SER A 114 -1.42 -14.72 -5.64
N ASP A 115 -2.26 -15.13 -4.70
CA ASP A 115 -1.92 -15.94 -3.52
C ASP A 115 -0.82 -15.33 -2.62
N SER A 116 -0.61 -14.02 -2.71
CA SER A 116 0.37 -13.29 -1.91
C SER A 116 -0.28 -12.48 -0.79
N HIS A 117 0.45 -12.28 0.30
CA HIS A 117 0.14 -11.30 1.32
C HIS A 117 0.32 -9.88 0.77
N CYS A 118 -0.63 -8.99 1.06
CA CYS A 118 -0.55 -7.57 0.70
C CYS A 118 -0.73 -6.72 1.97
N PHE A 119 0.30 -5.96 2.31
CA PHE A 119 0.26 -4.96 3.36
C PHE A 119 0.31 -3.58 2.69
N LEU A 120 -0.57 -2.68 3.11
CA LEU A 120 -0.66 -1.32 2.60
C LEU A 120 -0.59 -0.35 3.77
N LYS A 121 0.45 0.48 3.82
CA LYS A 121 0.56 1.61 4.76
C LYS A 121 0.31 2.92 4.04
N MET A 122 -0.54 3.78 4.57
CA MET A 122 -0.67 5.16 4.09
C MET A 122 0.54 6.01 4.49
N LEU A 123 1.19 6.65 3.51
CA LEU A 123 2.31 7.57 3.73
C LEU A 123 1.89 9.05 3.67
N GLN A 124 0.95 9.39 2.79
CA GLN A 124 0.42 10.74 2.65
C GLN A 124 -1.03 10.68 2.18
N GLY A 125 -1.87 11.57 2.70
CA GLY A 125 -3.26 11.69 2.29
C GLY A 125 -4.11 10.52 2.79
N GLN A 126 -5.11 10.13 2.00
CA GLN A 126 -6.03 9.04 2.34
C GLN A 126 -6.42 8.24 1.10
N LEU A 127 -6.73 6.96 1.28
CA LEU A 127 -7.30 6.12 0.24
C LEU A 127 -8.60 5.48 0.73
N LYS A 128 -9.58 5.40 -0.17
CA LYS A 128 -10.78 4.58 0.02
C LYS A 128 -10.47 3.16 -0.46
N GLU A 129 -10.61 2.18 0.43
CA GLU A 129 -10.61 0.76 0.08
C GLU A 129 -12.05 0.27 -0.01
N THR A 130 -12.37 -0.41 -1.10
CA THR A 130 -13.65 -1.11 -1.29
C THR A 130 -13.36 -2.60 -1.46
N LEU A 131 -13.88 -3.45 -0.56
CA LEU A 131 -13.72 -4.89 -0.62
C LEU A 131 -14.86 -5.54 -1.42
N PHE A 132 -14.55 -6.57 -2.20
CA PHE A 132 -15.48 -7.34 -3.01
C PHE A 132 -15.32 -8.83 -2.76
N ASP A 133 -16.43 -9.57 -2.88
CA ASP A 133 -16.38 -11.03 -2.94
C ASP A 133 -15.86 -11.50 -4.30
N TRP A 134 -15.35 -12.72 -4.33
CA TRP A 134 -14.98 -13.39 -5.58
C TRP A 134 -16.23 -13.63 -6.44
N PRO A 135 -16.16 -13.41 -7.76
CA PRO A 135 -17.31 -13.63 -8.64
C PRO A 135 -17.70 -15.12 -8.65
N GLU A 136 -18.99 -15.40 -8.54
CA GLU A 136 -19.50 -16.77 -8.63
C GLU A 136 -19.37 -17.31 -10.07
N LYS A 137 -18.98 -18.59 -10.22
CA LYS A 137 -18.71 -19.20 -11.54
C LYS A 137 -19.91 -19.26 -12.49
N LYS A 138 -21.14 -19.04 -12.02
CA LYS A 138 -22.38 -19.29 -12.77
C LYS A 138 -23.19 -18.03 -13.09
N THR A 139 -22.87 -16.91 -12.47
CA THR A 139 -23.63 -15.67 -12.59
C THR A 139 -22.73 -14.60 -13.16
N HIS A 140 -22.94 -14.28 -14.44
CA HIS A 140 -22.48 -12.99 -14.98
C HIS A 140 -23.36 -11.92 -14.36
N GLY A 141 -22.78 -11.07 -13.53
CA GLY A 141 -23.51 -10.04 -12.81
C GLY A 141 -22.56 -9.11 -12.05
N ASP A 142 -23.13 -8.06 -11.49
CA ASP A 142 -22.37 -7.06 -10.76
C ASP A 142 -21.64 -7.70 -9.58
N MET A 143 -20.36 -7.34 -9.40
CA MET A 143 -19.56 -7.78 -8.27
C MET A 143 -20.16 -7.26 -6.97
N VAL A 144 -20.22 -8.14 -5.96
CA VAL A 144 -20.80 -7.82 -4.65
C VAL A 144 -19.76 -7.11 -3.79
N GLN A 145 -20.05 -5.86 -3.42
CA GLN A 145 -19.25 -5.11 -2.45
C GLN A 145 -19.52 -5.65 -1.03
N LYS A 146 -18.46 -6.05 -0.33
CA LYS A 146 -18.50 -6.54 1.06
C LYS A 146 -18.52 -5.40 2.06
N SER A 147 -17.62 -4.43 1.87
CA SER A 147 -17.41 -3.32 2.79
C SER A 147 -16.61 -2.22 2.12
N GLN A 148 -16.53 -1.06 2.78
CA GLN A 148 -15.64 0.02 2.39
C GLN A 148 -15.08 0.71 3.63
N ARG A 149 -13.87 1.25 3.52
CA ARG A 149 -13.23 2.05 4.57
C ARG A 149 -12.32 3.12 3.97
N VAL A 150 -12.03 4.16 4.75
CA VAL A 150 -11.02 5.16 4.39
C VAL A 150 -9.79 4.94 5.26
N LEU A 151 -8.65 4.68 4.62
CA LEU A 151 -7.35 4.55 5.26
C LEU A 151 -6.74 5.94 5.38
N GLN A 152 -6.47 6.33 6.62
CA GLN A 152 -5.85 7.60 6.97
C GLN A 152 -4.32 7.46 7.03
N GLU A 153 -3.59 8.57 7.02
CA GLU A 153 -2.14 8.60 7.14
C GLU A 153 -1.62 7.73 8.29
N ASN A 154 -0.49 7.05 8.06
CA ASN A 154 0.16 6.08 8.92
C ASN A 154 -0.61 4.77 9.19
N LYS A 155 -1.89 4.66 8.82
CA LYS A 155 -2.67 3.43 8.99
C LYS A 155 -2.25 2.34 8.02
N VAL A 156 -2.32 1.10 8.51
CA VAL A 156 -2.01 -0.11 7.76
C VAL A 156 -3.28 -0.92 7.51
N ALA A 157 -3.43 -1.37 6.28
CA ALA A 157 -4.39 -2.38 5.85
C ALA A 157 -3.65 -3.65 5.45
N TYR A 158 -4.35 -4.78 5.59
CA TYR A 158 -3.89 -6.08 5.14
C TYR A 158 -4.99 -6.75 4.32
N ILE A 159 -4.59 -7.43 3.25
CA ILE A 159 -5.45 -8.27 2.43
C ILE A 159 -4.65 -9.45 1.86
N ASN A 160 -5.34 -10.55 1.60
CA ASN A 160 -4.92 -11.63 0.72
C ASN A 160 -6.15 -12.20 0.02
N ASP A 161 -5.94 -13.13 -0.91
CA ASP A 161 -7.02 -13.68 -1.74
C ASP A 161 -8.09 -14.44 -0.95
N SER A 162 -7.78 -14.92 0.26
CA SER A 162 -8.77 -15.56 1.14
C SER A 162 -9.75 -14.57 1.77
N ILE A 163 -9.37 -13.30 1.90
CA ILE A 163 -10.24 -12.23 2.43
C ILE A 163 -11.19 -11.74 1.33
N GLY A 164 -10.66 -11.56 0.12
CA GLY A 164 -11.42 -11.14 -1.05
C GLY A 164 -10.59 -10.30 -2.02
N LEU A 165 -11.32 -9.60 -2.88
CA LEU A 165 -10.77 -8.68 -3.88
C LEU A 165 -10.92 -7.25 -3.37
N HIS A 166 -10.14 -6.32 -3.90
CA HIS A 166 -10.33 -4.92 -3.53
C HIS A 166 -10.08 -3.91 -4.65
N ARG A 167 -10.59 -2.70 -4.43
CA ARG A 167 -10.27 -1.50 -5.19
C ARG A 167 -9.80 -0.41 -4.25
N MET A 168 -8.71 0.26 -4.63
CA MET A 168 -8.11 1.38 -3.92
C MET A 168 -8.29 2.67 -4.73
N GLU A 169 -8.81 3.72 -4.11
CA GLU A 169 -9.12 4.98 -4.78
C GLU A 169 -8.66 6.19 -3.95
N ASN A 170 -7.94 7.11 -4.58
CA ASN A 170 -7.81 8.48 -4.07
C ASN A 170 -9.04 9.28 -4.50
N VAL A 171 -10.02 9.37 -3.61
CA VAL A 171 -11.27 10.11 -3.86
C VAL A 171 -11.12 11.63 -3.74
N SER A 172 -9.92 12.13 -3.40
CA SER A 172 -9.66 13.57 -3.36
C SER A 172 -9.53 14.14 -4.78
N HIS A 173 -10.10 15.32 -4.97
CA HIS A 173 -9.98 16.11 -6.20
C HIS A 173 -8.98 17.26 -6.08
N THR A 174 -8.29 17.39 -4.94
CA THR A 174 -7.35 18.49 -4.67
C THR A 174 -6.04 18.04 -4.04
N GLU A 175 -5.97 16.79 -3.57
CA GLU A 175 -4.82 16.27 -2.83
C GLU A 175 -4.36 14.94 -3.44
N CYS A 176 -3.06 14.80 -3.62
CA CYS A 176 -2.44 13.53 -3.98
C CYS A 176 -2.26 12.64 -2.74
N ALA A 177 -2.24 11.32 -2.95
CA ALA A 177 -1.94 10.34 -1.92
C ALA A 177 -0.72 9.49 -2.27
N ALA A 178 -0.06 8.96 -1.24
CA ALA A 178 1.03 8.00 -1.38
C ALA A 178 0.84 6.86 -0.37
N SER A 179 1.08 5.63 -0.82
CA SER A 179 1.00 4.43 0.02
C SER A 179 2.21 3.53 -0.19
N LEU A 180 2.67 2.89 0.88
CA LEU A 180 3.72 1.88 0.89
C LEU A 180 3.06 0.50 0.86
N HIS A 181 3.43 -0.32 -0.13
CA HIS A 181 2.90 -1.66 -0.31
C HIS A 181 4.02 -2.68 -0.15
N LEU A 182 3.76 -3.72 0.65
CA LEU A 182 4.59 -4.91 0.74
C LEU A 182 3.81 -6.11 0.23
N TYR A 183 4.38 -6.83 -0.74
CA TYR A 183 3.83 -8.08 -1.26
C TYR A 183 4.76 -9.26 -0.97
N SER A 184 4.23 -10.35 -0.42
CA SER A 184 5.00 -11.57 -0.15
C SER A 184 4.18 -12.84 -0.38
N PRO A 185 4.63 -13.79 -1.23
CA PRO A 185 5.78 -13.68 -2.13
C PRO A 185 5.64 -12.53 -3.16
N PRO A 186 6.73 -12.16 -3.86
CA PRO A 186 6.63 -11.26 -5.00
C PRO A 186 5.89 -11.92 -6.16
N PHE A 187 5.05 -11.17 -6.87
CA PHE A 187 4.37 -11.64 -8.08
C PHE A 187 4.56 -10.70 -9.27
N GLN A 188 4.39 -11.23 -10.48
CA GLN A 188 4.59 -10.48 -11.74
C GLN A 188 3.29 -10.16 -12.48
N SER A 189 2.19 -10.77 -12.08
CA SER A 189 0.87 -10.56 -12.68
C SER A 189 -0.21 -10.73 -11.63
N CYS A 190 -1.34 -10.03 -11.81
CA CYS A 190 -2.56 -10.26 -11.04
C CYS A 190 -3.77 -10.34 -11.98
N GLN A 191 -4.93 -10.71 -11.43
CA GLN A 191 -6.20 -10.60 -12.13
C GLN A 191 -6.87 -9.26 -11.78
N THR A 192 -7.36 -8.57 -12.81
CA THR A 192 -8.30 -7.46 -12.65
C THR A 192 -9.70 -7.89 -13.05
N PHE A 193 -10.71 -7.31 -12.42
CA PHE A 193 -12.10 -7.72 -12.59
C PHE A 193 -12.95 -6.53 -13.05
N ASP A 194 -13.76 -6.78 -14.07
CA ASP A 194 -14.82 -5.87 -14.48
C ASP A 194 -15.96 -5.92 -13.44
N GLN A 195 -16.28 -4.76 -12.87
CA GLN A 195 -17.25 -4.67 -11.78
C GLN A 195 -18.66 -5.13 -12.20
N ARG A 196 -19.05 -4.98 -13.48
CA ARG A 196 -20.41 -5.26 -13.93
C ARG A 196 -20.65 -6.73 -14.28
N THR A 197 -19.59 -7.44 -14.65
CA THR A 197 -19.69 -8.77 -15.21
C THR A 197 -18.93 -9.82 -14.40
N GLY A 198 -18.01 -9.39 -13.53
CA GLY A 198 -17.07 -10.26 -12.84
C GLY A 198 -16.03 -10.89 -13.78
N HIS A 199 -16.00 -10.48 -15.06
CA HIS A 199 -15.02 -10.99 -16.01
C HIS A 199 -13.62 -10.55 -15.60
N LYS A 200 -12.66 -11.48 -15.67
CA LYS A 200 -11.29 -11.23 -15.23
C LYS A 200 -10.31 -11.19 -16.38
N ASN A 201 -9.34 -10.28 -16.29
CA ASN A 201 -8.22 -10.16 -17.20
C ASN A 201 -6.91 -10.33 -16.43
N THR A 202 -5.92 -10.98 -17.05
CA THR A 202 -4.58 -11.06 -16.46
C THR A 202 -3.79 -9.82 -16.84
N VAL A 203 -3.29 -9.09 -15.84
CA VAL A 203 -2.49 -7.87 -16.03
C VAL A 203 -1.09 -8.12 -15.50
N LYS A 204 -0.08 -7.82 -16.32
CA LYS A 204 1.33 -7.85 -15.90
C LYS A 204 1.64 -6.61 -15.07
N MET A 205 2.21 -6.81 -13.89
CA MET A 205 2.67 -5.71 -13.06
C MET A 205 3.90 -5.07 -13.70
N THR A 206 3.85 -3.75 -13.86
CA THR A 206 4.98 -2.94 -14.34
C THR A 206 5.36 -1.92 -13.29
N PHE A 207 6.65 -1.58 -13.27
CA PHE A 207 7.18 -0.54 -12.40
C PHE A 207 7.40 0.73 -13.20
N TRP A 208 6.84 1.84 -12.69
CA TRP A 208 7.11 3.17 -13.20
C TRP A 208 8.53 3.62 -12.85
N SER A 209 9.00 3.33 -11.65
CA SER A 209 10.40 3.55 -11.29
C SER A 209 10.93 2.39 -10.45
N LYS A 210 12.25 2.21 -10.47
CA LYS A 210 12.96 1.32 -9.56
C LYS A 210 14.05 2.11 -8.84
N TYR A 211 14.10 2.01 -7.52
CA TYR A 211 15.12 2.64 -6.68
C TYR A 211 15.23 4.16 -6.90
N GLY A 212 14.10 4.81 -7.20
CA GLY A 212 14.01 6.25 -7.47
C GLY A 212 14.36 6.67 -8.90
N GLN A 213 14.73 5.72 -9.77
CA GLN A 213 15.05 5.97 -11.18
C GLN A 213 13.93 5.49 -12.10
N ARG A 214 13.51 6.33 -13.06
CA ARG A 214 12.45 6.00 -14.02
C ARG A 214 12.87 4.79 -14.86
N THR A 215 12.00 3.78 -14.95
CA THR A 215 12.23 2.64 -15.86
C THR A 215 12.10 3.10 -17.32
N PRO A 216 12.87 2.52 -18.25
CA PRO A 216 12.70 2.79 -19.67
C PRO A 216 11.25 2.56 -20.11
N PHE A 217 10.77 3.38 -21.02
CA PHE A 217 9.43 3.22 -21.57
C PHE A 217 9.42 1.97 -22.47
N GLU A 218 8.97 0.84 -21.92
CA GLU A 218 8.64 -0.31 -22.77
C GLU A 218 7.34 0.03 -23.50
N SER A 219 7.41 0.16 -24.82
CA SER A 219 6.26 0.36 -25.72
C SER A 219 5.40 -0.89 -25.83
N THR A 220 5.07 -1.53 -24.72
CA THR A 220 4.03 -2.54 -24.65
C THR A 220 2.71 -1.81 -24.51
N ILE A 221 1.84 -1.98 -25.51
CA ILE A 221 0.43 -1.60 -25.49
C ILE A 221 -0.19 -2.25 -24.24
N SER A 222 -0.20 -1.52 -23.12
CA SER A 222 -0.80 -2.01 -21.88
C SER A 222 -2.31 -2.03 -22.09
N GLN A 223 -2.88 -3.23 -22.12
CA GLN A 223 -4.32 -3.44 -21.97
C GLN A 223 -4.72 -3.13 -20.52
N GLU A 224 -4.63 -1.86 -20.13
CA GLU A 224 -5.24 -1.37 -18.89
C GLU A 224 -6.46 -0.57 -19.32
N ASN A 225 -7.63 -1.23 -19.23
CA ASN A 225 -8.92 -0.56 -19.39
C ASN A 225 -9.23 0.15 -18.06
N ASN A 226 -9.36 1.47 -18.15
CA ASN A 226 -10.07 2.29 -17.17
C ASN A 226 -11.45 1.70 -16.85
#